data_AF-A0A453PJE9-F1
#
_entry.id   AF-A0A453PJE9-F1
#
_cell.length_a   1.000
_cell.length_b   1.000
_cell.length_c   1.000
_cell.angle_alpha   90.00
_cell.angle_beta   90.00
_cell.angle_gamma   90.00
#
_symmetry.space_group_name_H-M   'P 1'
#
loop_
_entity.id
_entity.type
_entity.pdbx_description
1 polymer ?
#
loop_
_entity_poly.entity_id
_entity_poly.type
_entity_poly.pdbx_seq_one_letter_code
_entity_poly.pdbx_strand_id
1 'polypeptide(L)' 'LDIKATSMPGDLSQWIMKHYDPEMSQIIIPDRDKIPVDAESVHRIWGLPNKGRKVCFEM' A
#
# COMPACT_ATOMS: atom_id res chain seq x y z
N LEU A 1 1.37 -1.54 18.98
CA LEU A 1 2.43 -0.61 18.51
C LEU A 1 1.72 0.42 17.63
N ASP A 2 1.59 1.67 18.08
CA ASP A 2 0.83 2.71 17.39
C ASP A 2 1.80 3.54 16.54
N ILE A 3 2.14 3.02 15.35
CA ILE A 3 3.03 3.71 14.41
C ILE A 3 2.17 4.71 13.63
N LYS A 4 2.08 5.94 14.13
CA LYS A 4 1.44 7.04 13.40
C LYS A 4 2.46 7.70 12.47
N ALA A 5 2.32 7.48 11.17
CA ALA A 5 2.98 8.27 10.15
C ALA A 5 1.99 9.34 9.64
N THR A 6 2.21 10.60 9.99
CA THR A 6 1.37 11.74 9.54
C THR A 6 1.78 12.28 8.17
N SER A 7 2.96 11.89 7.69
CA SER A 7 3.46 12.24 6.36
C SER A 7 4.44 11.16 5.88
N MET A 8 4.53 11.01 4.56
CA MET A 8 5.53 10.17 3.90
C MET A 8 6.68 11.07 3.43
N PRO A 9 7.94 10.78 3.77
CA PRO A 9 9.08 11.45 3.14
C PRO A 9 8.99 11.31 1.61
N GLY A 10 9.22 12.39 0.87
CA GLY A 10 9.10 12.39 -0.60
C GLY A 10 10.02 11.36 -1.27
N ASP A 11 11.20 11.13 -0.70
CA ASP A 11 12.13 10.11 -1.18
C ASP A 11 11.55 8.69 -1.03
N LEU A 12 10.79 8.44 0.05
CA LEU A 12 10.18 7.15 0.30
C LEU A 12 8.99 6.90 -0.64
N SER A 13 8.13 7.89 -0.88
CA SER A 13 7.02 7.74 -1.83
C SER A 13 7.53 7.48 -3.26
N GLN A 14 8.58 8.19 -3.67
CA GLN A 14 9.23 8.00 -4.97
C GLN A 14 9.92 6.63 -5.06
N TRP A 15 10.53 6.16 -3.97
CA TRP A 15 11.10 4.82 -3.90
C TRP A 15 10.03 3.74 -4.04
N ILE A 16 8.92 3.85 -3.30
CA ILE A 16 7.79 2.91 -3.37
C ILE A 16 7.26 2.84 -4.81
N MET A 17 7.04 3.99 -5.46
CA MET A 17 6.55 4.02 -6.84
C MET A 17 7.51 3.34 -7.83
N LYS A 18 8.83 3.48 -7.65
CA LYS A 18 9.83 2.84 -8.52
C LYS A 18 9.89 1.32 -8.35
N HIS A 19 9.55 0.83 -7.17
CA HIS A 19 9.67 -0.59 -6.81
C HIS A 19 8.32 -1.31 -6.74
N TYR A 20 7.22 -0.62 -7.06
CA TYR A 20 5.89 -1.21 -7.11
C TYR A 20 5.67 -1.95 -8.44
N ASP A 21 5.31 -3.22 -8.33
CA ASP A 21 4.87 -4.07 -9.43
C ASP A 21 3.33 -4.03 -9.51
N PRO A 22 2.75 -3.39 -10.54
CA PRO A 22 1.32 -3.20 -10.67
C PRO A 22 0.58 -4.48 -11.08
N GLU A 23 1.23 -5.45 -11.72
CA GLU A 23 0.57 -6.67 -12.18
C GLU A 23 0.28 -7.61 -11.00
N MET A 24 1.26 -7.74 -10.09
CA MET A 24 1.12 -8.58 -8.90
C MET A 24 0.67 -7.80 -7.65
N SER A 25 0.48 -6.48 -7.76
CA SER A 25 0.13 -5.60 -6.65
C SER A 25 1.08 -5.77 -5.45
N GLN A 26 2.38 -5.60 -5.67
CA GLN A 26 3.42 -5.85 -4.66
C GLN A 26 4.55 -4.82 -4.73
N ILE A 27 5.15 -4.50 -3.59
CA ILE A 27 6.37 -3.70 -3.51
C ILE A 27 7.57 -4.64 -3.44
N ILE A 28 8.50 -4.50 -4.38
CA ILE A 28 9.71 -5.31 -4.45
C ILE A 28 10.81 -4.63 -3.65
N ILE A 29 11.19 -5.19 -2.50
CA ILE A 29 12.32 -4.70 -1.73
C ILE A 29 13.56 -5.49 -2.12
N PRO A 30 14.60 -4.84 -2.69
CA PRO A 30 15.87 -5.51 -2.97
C PRO A 30 16.39 -6.19 -1.69
N ASP A 31 16.85 -7.43 -1.83
CA ASP A 31 17.47 -8.22 -0.76
C ASP A 31 16.58 -8.59 0.44
N ARG A 32 15.30 -8.20 0.46
CA ARG A 32 14.41 -8.40 1.62
C ARG A 32 13.11 -9.13 1.34
N ASP A 33 12.81 -9.44 0.08
CA ASP A 33 11.57 -10.07 -0.39
C ASP A 33 10.43 -9.07 -0.72
N LYS A 34 9.26 -9.60 -1.10
CA LYS A 34 8.14 -8.82 -1.64
C LYS A 34 7.10 -8.51 -0.56
N ILE A 35 6.54 -7.29 -0.61
CA ILE A 35 5.42 -6.90 0.24
C ILE A 35 4.14 -6.87 -0.63
N PRO A 36 3.21 -7.81 -0.47
CA PRO A 36 1.93 -7.74 -1.17
C PRO A 36 1.10 -6.55 -0.67
N VAL A 37 0.56 -5.80 -1.62
CA VAL A 37 -0.38 -4.69 -1.40
C VAL A 37 -1.74 -5.15 -1.93
N ASP A 38 -2.37 -6.04 -1.18
CA ASP A 38 -3.65 -6.63 -1.53
C ASP A 38 -4.84 -5.93 -0.84
N ALA A 39 -6.04 -6.24 -1.32
CA ALA A 39 -7.29 -5.70 -0.77
C ALA A 39 -7.51 -6.10 0.70
N GLU A 40 -6.94 -7.22 1.15
CA GLU A 40 -7.01 -7.63 2.56
C GLU A 40 -6.18 -6.70 3.45
N SER A 41 -4.96 -6.37 3.00
CA SER A 41 -4.05 -5.45 3.67
C SER A 41 -4.64 -4.04 3.73
N VAL A 42 -5.25 -3.57 2.63
CA VAL A 42 -5.98 -2.30 2.60
C VAL A 42 -7.17 -2.31 3.55
N HIS A 43 -7.97 -3.39 3.58
CA HIS A 43 -9.08 -3.53 4.54
C HIS A 43 -8.60 -3.47 5.97
N ARG A 44 -7.52 -4.18 6.31
CA ARG A 44 -6.98 -4.25 7.66
C ARG A 44 -6.44 -2.88 8.13
N ILE A 45 -5.75 -2.15 7.25
CA ILE A 45 -5.10 -0.89 7.62
C ILE A 45 -6.08 0.29 7.57
N TRP A 46 -6.91 0.38 6.53
CA TRP A 46 -7.81 1.52 6.32
C TRP A 46 -9.25 1.27 6.80
N GLY A 47 -9.61 0.03 7.13
CA GLY A 47 -10.99 -0.34 7.50
C GLY A 47 -11.96 -0.36 6.31
N LEU A 48 -11.47 -0.25 5.07
CA LEU A 48 -12.32 -0.15 3.87
C LEU A 48 -13.04 -1.46 3.57
N PRO A 49 -14.34 -1.46 3.24
CA PRO A 49 -15.11 -2.68 3.04
C PRO A 49 -14.60 -3.53 1.85
N ASN A 50 -13.96 -4.67 2.15
CA ASN A 50 -13.51 -5.64 1.14
C ASN A 50 -14.58 -6.70 0.81
N LYS A 51 -15.80 -6.25 0.50
CA LYS A 51 -16.95 -7.11 0.14
C LYS A 51 -17.56 -6.74 -1.23
N GLY A 52 -16.75 -6.22 -2.14
CA GLY A 52 -17.17 -5.90 -3.51
C GLY A 52 -17.96 -4.59 -3.67
N ARG A 53 -18.14 -3.78 -2.61
CA ARG A 53 -18.62 -2.41 -2.78
C ARG A 53 -17.48 -1.54 -3.31
N LYS A 54 -17.73 -0.83 -4.40
CA LYS A 54 -16.79 0.17 -4.93
C LYS A 54 -16.51 1.22 -3.86
N VAL A 55 -15.21 1.44 -3.57
CA VAL A 55 -14.76 2.57 -2.78
C VAL A 55 -14.66 3.76 -3.73
N CYS A 56 -15.47 4.79 -3.49
CA CYS A 56 -15.36 6.06 -4.20
C CYS A 56 -14.23 6.85 -3.54
N PHE A 57 -13.16 7.14 -4.29
CA PHE A 57 -12.15 8.09 -3.88
C PHE A 57 -12.48 9.43 -4.54
N GLU A 58 -12.75 10.45 -3.72
CA GLU A 58 -12.76 11.85 -4.18
C GLU A 58 -11.30 12.33 -4.15
N MET A 59 -10.81 12.86 -5.29
CA MET A 59 -9.48 13.47 -5.41
C MET A 59 -9.46 14.87 -4.79
#